data_AF-A0A6G3MDV9-F1
#
_entry.id   AF-A0A6G3MDV9-F1
#
_cell.length_a   1.000
_cell.length_b   1.000
_cell.length_c   1.000
_cell.angle_alpha   90.00
_cell.angle_beta   90.00
_cell.angle_gamma   90.00
#
_symmetry.space_group_name_H-M   'P 1'
#
loop_
_entity.id
_entity.type
_entity.pdbx_description
1 polymer ?
#
loop_
_entity_poly.entity_id
_entity_poly.type
_entity_poly.pdbx_seq_one_letter_code
_entity_poly.pdbx_strand_id
1 'polypeptide(L)'
;MPSHRFSLSETFNKSKKGKLKNIEKTQDHSDNYILYRKRFMMNFLLSLSLLLNGHYWISFSAITKELSIYFNKKESHINWFSNVFLLFPGFISLISVFLPNIIGLRWCLILGCLLHGSGTALRFSALFIIKEDLNLQFIICMLGSVILSFSQGILKPLTIKV
;
A
#
# COMPACT_ATOMS: atom_id res chain seq x y z
N MET A 1 -15.53 -63.77 -38.84
CA MET A 1 -15.40 -62.31 -38.71
C MET A 1 -15.69 -61.92 -37.27
N PRO A 2 -14.68 -61.85 -36.39
CA PRO A 2 -14.25 -60.53 -35.87
C PRO A 2 -12.76 -60.52 -35.43
N SER A 3 -12.15 -59.33 -35.21
CA SER A 3 -11.14 -59.08 -34.13
C SER A 3 -10.20 -57.87 -34.35
N HIS A 4 -10.16 -57.20 -35.50
CA HIS A 4 -9.11 -56.19 -35.75
C HIS A 4 -9.30 -54.80 -35.09
N ARG A 5 -10.41 -54.54 -34.38
CA ARG A 5 -10.66 -53.23 -33.73
C ARG A 5 -10.14 -53.12 -32.28
N PHE A 6 -9.71 -54.23 -31.66
CA PHE A 6 -9.34 -54.24 -30.24
C PHE A 6 -7.90 -53.79 -29.98
N SER A 7 -6.94 -53.99 -30.92
CA SER A 7 -5.54 -53.61 -30.65
C SER A 7 -5.25 -52.12 -30.84
N LEU A 8 -6.03 -51.42 -31.66
CA LEU A 8 -5.90 -49.98 -31.85
C LEU A 8 -6.32 -49.21 -30.59
N SER A 9 -7.43 -49.59 -29.95
CA SER A 9 -7.89 -48.91 -28.72
C SER A 9 -6.91 -49.10 -27.56
N GLU A 10 -6.27 -50.27 -27.44
CA GLU A 10 -5.24 -50.53 -26.42
C GLU A 10 -3.96 -49.75 -26.66
N THR A 11 -3.51 -49.61 -27.91
CA THR A 11 -2.33 -48.80 -28.25
C THR A 11 -2.59 -47.31 -28.05
N PHE A 12 -3.78 -46.81 -28.40
CA PHE A 12 -4.18 -45.43 -28.08
C PHE A 12 -4.26 -45.19 -26.57
N ASN A 13 -4.79 -46.16 -25.80
CA ASN A 13 -4.91 -46.03 -24.35
C ASN A 13 -3.53 -46.08 -23.67
N LYS A 14 -2.63 -46.97 -24.10
CA LYS A 14 -1.25 -47.06 -23.60
C LYS A 14 -0.43 -45.81 -23.93
N SER A 15 -0.61 -45.26 -25.14
CA SER A 15 0.00 -43.98 -25.56
C SER A 15 -0.53 -42.81 -24.72
N LYS A 16 -1.85 -42.74 -24.49
CA LYS A 16 -2.47 -41.69 -23.66
C LYS A 16 -2.04 -41.78 -22.20
N LYS A 17 -1.95 -42.99 -21.63
CA LYS A 17 -1.49 -43.22 -20.25
C LYS A 17 0.00 -42.89 -20.08
N GLY A 18 0.83 -43.19 -21.08
CA GLY A 18 2.24 -42.78 -21.11
C GLY A 18 2.43 -41.27 -21.24
N LYS A 19 1.56 -40.59 -22.01
CA LYS A 19 1.55 -39.13 -22.15
C LYS A 19 1.07 -38.44 -20.87
N LEU A 20 0.03 -38.93 -20.21
CA LEU A 20 -0.46 -38.42 -18.93
C LEU A 20 0.56 -38.62 -17.80
N LYS A 21 1.25 -39.77 -17.76
CA LYS A 21 2.30 -40.03 -16.77
C LYS A 21 3.57 -39.17 -16.98
N ASN A 22 3.81 -38.72 -18.22
CA ASN A 22 4.84 -37.71 -18.51
C ASN A 22 4.37 -36.29 -18.14
N ILE A 23 3.10 -35.94 -18.39
CA ILE A 23 2.53 -34.66 -17.98
C ILE A 23 2.53 -34.51 -16.45
N GLU A 24 2.22 -35.58 -15.72
CA GLU A 24 2.27 -35.60 -14.25
C GLU A 24 3.71 -35.57 -13.72
N LYS A 25 4.68 -36.18 -14.42
CA LYS A 25 6.12 -36.05 -14.09
C LYS A 25 6.73 -34.69 -14.47
N THR A 26 6.13 -33.95 -15.40
CA THR A 26 6.53 -32.59 -15.76
C THR A 26 5.80 -31.53 -14.91
N GLN A 27 4.86 -31.94 -14.05
CA GLN A 27 4.27 -31.11 -13.00
C GLN A 27 5.00 -31.21 -11.65
N ASP A 28 6.24 -31.68 -11.65
CA ASP A 28 7.26 -31.11 -10.76
C ASP A 28 7.92 -29.94 -11.49
N HIS A 29 7.09 -28.96 -11.86
CA HIS A 29 7.61 -27.60 -11.95
C HIS A 29 7.96 -27.22 -10.52
N SER A 30 9.16 -27.59 -10.10
CA SER A 30 10.01 -26.66 -9.36
C SER A 30 10.12 -25.40 -10.22
N ASP A 31 9.03 -24.63 -10.29
CA ASP A 31 9.05 -23.25 -10.69
C ASP A 31 10.14 -22.68 -9.82
N ASN A 32 11.29 -22.40 -10.42
CA ASN A 32 12.35 -21.70 -9.74
C ASN A 32 11.79 -20.32 -9.46
N TYR A 33 11.09 -20.17 -8.32
CA TYR A 33 10.58 -18.91 -7.83
C TYR A 33 11.82 -18.10 -7.49
N ILE A 34 12.27 -17.29 -8.45
CA ILE A 34 13.31 -16.31 -8.21
C ILE A 34 12.68 -15.31 -7.24
N LEU A 35 12.99 -15.47 -5.95
CA LEU A 35 12.60 -14.49 -4.95
C LEU A 35 13.34 -13.20 -5.25
N TYR A 36 12.66 -12.28 -5.94
CA TYR A 36 13.12 -10.92 -6.09
C TYR A 36 13.01 -10.24 -4.73
N ARG A 37 14.09 -10.32 -3.95
CA ARG A 37 14.24 -9.69 -2.63
C ARG A 37 13.80 -8.22 -2.63
N LYS A 38 14.06 -7.50 -3.74
CA LYS A 38 13.64 -6.12 -3.97
C LYS A 38 12.12 -5.92 -4.04
N ARG A 39 11.38 -6.87 -4.64
CA ARG A 39 9.91 -6.80 -4.76
C ARG A 39 9.22 -7.04 -3.42
N PHE A 40 9.75 -7.97 -2.61
CA PHE A 40 9.27 -8.19 -1.25
C PHE A 40 9.47 -6.98 -0.33
N MET A 41 10.61 -6.29 -0.43
CA MET A 41 10.82 -5.06 0.31
C MET A 41 9.80 -3.98 -0.07
N MET A 42 9.54 -3.78 -1.37
CA MET A 42 8.51 -2.84 -1.82
C MET A 42 7.13 -3.20 -1.28
N ASN A 43 6.76 -4.48 -1.33
CA ASN A 43 5.46 -4.94 -0.81
C ASN A 43 5.35 -4.77 0.71
N PHE A 44 6.46 -4.99 1.43
CA PHE A 44 6.52 -4.74 2.87
C PHE A 44 6.37 -3.24 3.19
N LEU A 45 7.08 -2.35 2.49
CA LEU A 45 6.94 -0.90 2.64
C LEU A 45 5.51 -0.43 2.34
N LEU A 46 4.90 -0.97 1.28
CA LEU A 46 3.50 -0.69 0.92
C LEU A 46 2.55 -1.14 2.02
N SER A 47 2.72 -2.37 2.54
CA SER A 47 1.89 -2.91 3.62
C SER A 47 2.02 -2.10 4.90
N LEU A 48 3.24 -1.71 5.26
CA LEU A 48 3.51 -0.85 6.41
C LEU A 48 2.86 0.52 6.23
N SER A 49 2.92 1.12 5.04
CA SER A 49 2.28 2.40 4.77
C SER A 49 0.75 2.32 4.84
N LEU A 50 0.15 1.23 4.37
CA LEU A 50 -1.30 0.99 4.49
C LEU A 50 -1.73 0.84 5.94
N LEU A 51 -0.95 0.11 6.75
CA LEU A 51 -1.22 -0.09 8.17
C LEU A 51 -1.10 1.23 8.94
N LEU A 52 -0.05 2.01 8.68
CA LEU A 52 0.11 3.33 9.29
C LEU A 52 -1.03 4.28 8.89
N ASN A 53 -1.44 4.28 7.62
CA ASN A 53 -2.58 5.08 7.16
C ASN A 53 -3.86 4.73 7.95
N GLY A 54 -4.18 3.44 8.08
CA GLY A 54 -5.33 3.00 8.88
C GLY A 54 -5.22 3.43 10.34
N HIS A 55 -4.03 3.31 10.93
CA HIS A 55 -3.76 3.74 12.30
C HIS A 55 -3.97 5.24 12.51
N TYR A 56 -3.52 6.10 11.58
CA TYR A 56 -3.74 7.55 11.67
C TYR A 56 -5.21 7.92 11.59
N TRP A 57 -5.94 7.30 10.66
CA TRP A 57 -7.37 7.54 10.49
C TRP A 57 -8.15 7.21 11.77
N ILE A 58 -7.92 6.00 12.29
CA ILE A 58 -8.66 5.49 13.46
C ILE A 58 -8.31 6.27 14.73
N SER A 59 -7.02 6.60 14.92
CA SER A 59 -6.57 7.34 16.10
C SER A 59 -7.27 8.69 16.23
N PHE A 60 -7.42 9.43 15.13
CA PHE A 60 -8.11 10.73 15.16
C PHE A 60 -9.60 10.61 15.49
N SER A 61 -10.27 9.61 14.92
CA SER A 61 -11.68 9.37 15.20
C SER A 61 -11.93 9.09 16.68
N ALA A 62 -11.01 8.40 17.35
CA ALA A 62 -11.14 8.05 18.77
C ALA A 62 -10.84 9.23 19.70
N ILE A 63 -9.89 10.11 19.34
CA ILE A 63 -9.31 11.07 20.29
C ILE A 63 -9.77 12.53 20.08
N THR A 64 -10.80 12.74 19.26
CA THR A 64 -11.31 14.09 18.91
C THR A 64 -11.73 14.90 20.14
N LYS A 65 -12.40 14.27 21.11
CA LYS A 65 -12.84 14.93 22.34
C LYS A 65 -11.67 15.35 23.23
N GLU A 66 -10.71 14.44 23.42
CA GLU A 66 -9.50 14.71 24.20
C GLU A 66 -8.63 15.80 23.56
N LEU A 67 -8.51 15.82 22.22
CA LEU A 67 -7.83 16.91 21.53
C LEU A 67 -8.54 18.26 21.72
N SER A 68 -9.87 18.27 21.84
CA SER A 68 -10.65 19.52 22.02
C SER A 68 -10.35 20.14 23.38
N ILE A 69 -10.25 19.30 24.40
CA ILE A 69 -9.85 19.69 25.75
C ILE A 69 -8.38 20.11 25.75
N TYR A 70 -7.48 19.33 25.15
CA TYR A 70 -6.03 19.57 25.15
C TYR A 70 -5.64 20.86 24.41
N PHE A 71 -6.19 21.11 23.23
CA PHE A 71 -5.89 22.32 22.45
C PHE A 71 -6.79 23.51 22.78
N ASN A 72 -7.78 23.34 23.66
CA ASN A 72 -8.83 24.34 23.96
C ASN A 72 -9.44 24.94 22.68
N LYS A 73 -9.71 24.06 21.70
CA LYS A 73 -10.26 24.40 20.37
C LYS A 73 -11.61 23.71 20.21
N LYS A 74 -12.51 24.36 19.47
CA LYS A 74 -13.77 23.74 19.05
C LYS A 74 -13.51 22.43 18.31
N GLU A 75 -14.36 21.43 18.54
CA GLU A 75 -14.30 20.13 17.86
C GLU A 75 -14.27 20.27 16.33
N SER A 76 -14.89 21.32 15.77
CA SER A 76 -14.87 21.62 14.33
C SER A 76 -13.45 21.86 13.76
N HIS A 77 -12.54 22.45 14.54
CA HIS A 77 -11.15 22.64 14.12
C HIS A 77 -10.33 21.35 14.19
N ILE A 78 -10.70 20.43 15.08
CA ILE A 78 -10.01 19.15 15.21
C ILE A 78 -10.50 18.17 14.15
N ASN A 79 -11.78 18.24 13.80
CA ASN A 79 -12.34 17.44 12.72
C ASN A 79 -11.68 17.75 11.35
N TRP A 80 -11.08 18.93 11.22
CA TRP A 80 -10.27 19.28 10.05
C TRP A 80 -9.11 18.32 9.81
N PHE A 81 -8.55 17.69 10.86
CA PHE A 81 -7.54 16.64 10.68
C PHE A 81 -8.09 15.44 9.90
N SER A 82 -9.29 14.97 10.22
CA SER A 82 -9.93 13.87 9.48
C SER A 82 -10.29 14.30 8.05
N ASN A 83 -10.78 15.52 7.86
CA ASN A 83 -11.12 16.04 6.54
C ASN A 83 -9.90 16.16 5.61
N VAL A 84 -8.72 16.54 6.14
CA VAL A 84 -7.48 16.60 5.35
C VAL A 84 -7.11 15.22 4.80
N PHE A 85 -7.19 14.19 5.63
CA PHE A 85 -6.93 12.80 5.22
C PHE A 85 -7.95 12.25 4.23
N LEU A 86 -9.17 12.78 4.17
CA LEU A 86 -10.17 12.38 3.19
C LEU A 86 -10.00 13.12 1.85
N LEU A 87 -9.83 14.45 1.89
CA LEU A 87 -9.88 15.31 0.71
C LEU A 87 -8.57 15.29 -0.09
N PHE A 88 -7.44 15.53 0.56
CA PHE A 88 -6.16 15.76 -0.14
C PHE A 88 -5.69 14.53 -0.94
N PRO A 89 -5.77 13.29 -0.43
CA PRO A 89 -5.31 12.14 -1.21
C PRO A 89 -6.10 11.94 -2.50
N GLY A 90 -7.39 12.31 -2.54
CA GLY A 90 -8.22 12.22 -3.75
C GLY A 90 -7.69 13.13 -4.86
N PHE A 91 -7.43 14.40 -4.56
CA PHE A 91 -6.86 15.35 -5.51
C PHE A 91 -5.47 14.93 -5.99
N ILE A 92 -4.62 14.49 -5.06
CA ILE A 92 -3.25 14.10 -5.39
C ILE A 92 -3.20 12.78 -6.15
N SER A 93 -4.13 11.85 -5.90
CA SER A 93 -4.21 10.60 -6.63
C SER A 93 -4.43 10.80 -8.13
N LEU A 94 -5.16 11.84 -8.54
CA LEU A 94 -5.34 12.17 -9.96
C LEU A 94 -4.02 12.61 -10.61
N ILE A 95 -3.29 13.50 -9.95
CA ILE A 95 -1.99 14.00 -10.43
C ILE A 95 -0.96 12.88 -10.44
N SER A 96 -1.00 12.01 -9.44
CA SER A 96 -0.03 10.94 -9.29
C SER A 96 -0.15 9.83 -10.33
N VAL A 97 -1.18 9.82 -11.19
CA VAL A 97 -1.24 8.91 -12.35
C VAL A 97 -0.10 9.20 -13.35
N PHE A 98 0.31 10.46 -13.45
CA PHE A 98 1.37 10.90 -14.37
C PHE A 98 2.78 10.70 -13.79
N LEU A 99 2.92 10.67 -12.46
CA LEU A 99 4.21 10.62 -11.75
C LEU A 99 5.07 9.38 -12.10
N PRO A 100 4.51 8.15 -12.19
CA PRO A 100 5.26 6.96 -12.56
C PRO A 100 5.81 7.00 -13.99
N ASN A 101 5.16 7.75 -14.90
CA ASN A 101 5.59 7.85 -16.29
C ASN A 101 6.83 8.74 -16.44
N ILE A 102 7.10 9.62 -15.47
CA ILE A 102 8.22 10.58 -15.50
C ILE A 102 9.41 10.04 -14.69
N ILE A 103 9.14 9.55 -13.46
CA ILE A 103 10.16 9.26 -12.44
C ILE A 103 10.39 7.74 -12.27
N GLY A 104 9.48 6.92 -12.80
CA GLY A 104 9.51 5.47 -12.64
C GLY A 104 8.92 4.99 -11.32
N LEU A 105 8.48 3.73 -11.32
CA LEU A 105 7.72 3.11 -10.23
C LEU A 105 8.50 3.08 -8.90
N ARG A 106 9.80 2.76 -8.96
CA ARG A 106 10.64 2.56 -7.77
C ARG A 106 10.85 3.85 -7.00
N TRP A 107 11.13 4.93 -7.71
CA TRP A 107 11.39 6.24 -7.12
C TRP A 107 10.12 6.87 -6.58
N CYS A 108 8.96 6.66 -7.23
CA CYS A 108 7.67 7.08 -6.66
C CYS A 108 7.39 6.41 -5.32
N LEU A 109 7.71 5.12 -5.17
CA LEU A 109 7.51 4.37 -3.92
C LEU A 109 8.43 4.89 -2.81
N ILE A 110 9.72 5.11 -3.12
CA ILE A 110 10.69 5.67 -2.17
C ILE A 110 10.27 7.08 -1.74
N LEU A 111 9.89 7.96 -2.69
CA LEU A 111 9.40 9.30 -2.40
C LEU A 111 8.14 9.26 -1.53
N GLY A 112 7.15 8.44 -1.90
CA GLY A 112 5.92 8.26 -1.13
C GLY A 112 6.21 7.88 0.32
N CYS A 113 7.04 6.85 0.55
CA CYS A 113 7.43 6.44 1.89
C CYS A 113 8.26 7.51 2.63
N LEU A 114 9.14 8.23 1.94
CA LEU A 114 9.93 9.29 2.54
C LEU A 114 9.04 10.45 3.02
N LEU A 115 8.07 10.87 2.20
CA LEU A 115 7.08 11.88 2.58
C LEU A 115 6.18 11.39 3.73
N HIS A 116 5.84 10.09 3.75
CA HIS A 116 5.08 9.50 4.86
C HIS A 116 5.85 9.57 6.18
N GLY A 117 7.13 9.19 6.12
CA GLY A 117 8.04 9.23 7.27
C GLY A 117 8.31 10.65 7.74
N SER A 118 8.55 11.59 6.82
CA SER A 118 8.84 12.99 7.17
C SER A 118 7.62 13.67 7.79
N GLY A 119 6.42 13.48 7.22
CA GLY A 119 5.19 14.04 7.78
C GLY A 119 4.88 13.46 9.17
N THR A 120 5.15 12.17 9.38
CA THR A 120 5.01 11.51 10.68
C THR A 120 5.99 12.08 11.71
N ALA A 121 7.27 12.18 11.33
CA ALA A 121 8.32 12.72 12.17
C ALA A 121 8.02 14.17 12.55
N LEU A 122 7.58 15.00 11.60
CA LEU A 122 7.22 16.41 11.83
C LEU A 122 6.11 16.52 12.89
N ARG A 123 5.14 15.62 12.85
CA ARG A 123 4.05 15.59 13.81
C ARG A 123 4.50 15.14 15.21
N PHE A 124 5.33 14.11 15.30
CA PHE A 124 5.94 13.68 16.57
C PHE A 124 6.84 14.78 17.16
N SER A 125 7.67 15.40 16.34
CA SER A 125 8.53 16.51 16.74
C SER A 125 7.71 17.69 17.28
N ALA A 126 6.57 18.02 16.67
CA ALA A 126 5.67 19.06 17.17
C ALA A 126 5.11 18.75 18.57
N LEU A 127 4.86 17.48 18.86
CA LEU A 127 4.38 17.02 20.17
C LEU A 127 5.47 17.10 21.26
N PHE A 128 6.73 16.81 20.92
CA PHE A 128 7.82 16.77 21.90
C PHE A 128 8.52 18.12 22.11
N ILE A 129 8.69 18.92 21.07
CA ILE A 129 9.52 20.15 21.11
C ILE A 129 8.71 21.38 21.52
N ILE A 130 7.47 21.50 21.02
CA ILE A 130 6.66 22.72 21.21
C ILE A 130 5.62 22.43 22.28
N LYS A 131 5.99 22.65 23.54
CA LYS A 131 5.09 22.52 24.69
C LYS A 131 4.44 23.83 25.12
N GLU A 132 5.07 24.97 24.83
CA GLU A 132 4.63 26.26 25.37
C GLU A 132 3.52 26.91 24.52
N ASP A 133 3.50 26.68 23.20
CA ASP A 133 2.52 27.24 22.28
C ASP A 133 1.60 26.20 21.63
N LEU A 134 0.43 25.99 22.24
CA LEU A 134 -0.60 25.05 21.75
C LEU A 134 -1.08 25.38 20.32
N ASN A 135 -1.12 26.66 19.95
CA ASN A 135 -1.51 27.08 18.60
C ASN A 135 -0.46 26.71 17.54
N LEU A 136 0.82 26.91 17.83
CA LEU A 136 1.92 26.53 16.92
C LEU A 136 2.00 25.01 16.79
N GLN A 137 1.86 24.29 17.91
CA GLN A 137 1.81 22.83 17.92
C GLN A 137 0.69 22.29 17.01
N PHE A 138 -0.51 22.88 17.10
CA PHE A 138 -1.64 22.52 16.24
C PHE A 138 -1.35 22.76 14.76
N ILE A 139 -0.81 23.93 14.39
CA ILE A 139 -0.50 24.28 13.00
C ILE A 139 0.54 23.33 12.41
N ILE A 140 1.60 23.03 13.16
CA ILE A 140 2.67 22.13 12.71
C ILE A 140 2.14 20.70 12.58
N CYS A 141 1.28 20.25 13.50
CA CYS A 141 0.61 18.95 13.36
C CYS A 141 -0.30 18.89 12.13
N MET A 142 -1.01 19.97 11.81
CA MET A 142 -1.83 20.09 10.59
C MET A 142 -0.97 20.05 9.33
N LEU A 143 0.16 20.77 9.30
CA LEU A 143 1.11 20.73 8.20
C LEU A 143 1.67 19.31 7.98
N GLY A 144 2.02 18.61 9.06
CA GLY A 144 2.41 17.21 8.99
C GLY A 144 1.33 16.34 8.37
N SER A 145 0.07 16.52 8.79
CA SER A 145 -1.08 15.76 8.27
C SER A 145 -1.35 16.02 6.79
N VAL A 146 -1.11 17.24 6.31
CA VAL A 146 -1.15 17.56 4.88
C VAL A 146 -0.05 16.79 4.14
N ILE A 147 1.20 16.81 4.60
CA ILE A 147 2.32 16.08 3.97
C ILE A 147 2.03 14.57 3.92
N LEU A 148 1.49 13.97 5.00
CA LEU A 148 1.06 12.58 4.99
C LEU A 148 -0.01 12.32 3.92
N SER A 149 -0.99 13.21 3.79
CA SER A 149 -2.07 13.06 2.82
C SER A 149 -1.56 13.13 1.38
N PHE A 150 -0.58 13.99 1.10
CA PHE A 150 0.12 14.02 -0.19
C PHE A 150 0.86 12.71 -0.48
N SER A 151 1.60 12.19 0.50
CA SER A 151 2.28 10.89 0.39
C SER A 151 1.32 9.77 0.00
N GLN A 152 0.16 9.71 0.64
CA GLN A 152 -0.84 8.68 0.36
C GLN A 152 -1.45 8.79 -1.04
N GLY A 153 -1.68 10.02 -1.51
CA GLY A 153 -2.13 10.26 -2.88
C GLY A 153 -1.11 9.75 -3.91
N ILE A 154 0.19 9.82 -3.59
CA ILE A 154 1.26 9.32 -4.47
C ILE A 154 1.33 7.77 -4.47
N LEU A 155 1.15 7.17 -3.31
CA LEU A 155 1.36 5.72 -3.14
C LEU A 155 0.20 4.87 -3.68
N LYS A 156 -1.05 5.36 -3.57
CA LYS A 156 -2.27 4.61 -3.96
C LYS A 156 -2.35 4.21 -5.45
N PRO A 157 -2.14 5.10 -6.44
CA PRO A 157 -2.24 4.73 -7.85
C PRO A 157 -1.13 3.78 -8.31
N LEU A 158 -0.05 3.67 -7.55
CA LEU A 158 1.04 2.73 -7.81
C LEU A 158 0.56 1.28 -7.74
N THR A 159 -0.39 0.98 -6.86
CA THR A 159 -0.92 -0.36 -6.60
C THR A 159 -1.68 -0.95 -7.80
N ILE A 160 -2.17 -0.12 -8.71
CA ILE A 160 -2.97 -0.55 -9.87
C ILE A 160 -2.08 -1.00 -11.04
N LYS A 161 -0.81 -0.58 -11.06
CA LYS A 161 0.14 -0.89 -12.15
C LYS A 161 1.15 -2.02 -11.82
N VAL A 162 1.10 -2.62 -10.63
CA VAL A 162 2.00 -3.69 -10.15
C VAL A 162 1.38 -5.07 -10.36
#